data_AF-A0A662TW08-F1
#
_entry.id   AF-A0A662TW08-F1
#
_cell.length_a   1.000
_cell.length_b   1.000
_cell.length_c   1.000
_cell.angle_alpha   90.00
_cell.angle_beta   90.00
_cell.angle_gamma   90.00
#
_symmetry.space_group_name_H-M   'P 1'
#
loop_
_entity.id
_entity.type
_entity.pdbx_description
1 polymer ?
#
loop_
_entity_poly.entity_id
_entity_poly.type
_entity_poly.pdbx_seq_one_letter_code
_entity_poly.pdbx_strand_id
1 'polypeptide(L)'
;MKMGIRIKPEIRDKGEAGEEKRHRLEVGDREVGEMIIFYADSDEVKIARKKLKIKMKVGDAFKIKVILKEELDKNLQKKVVEYILERVPIEPSKIFLMKVGEKGIIPLGKGSDIE
;
A
#
# COMPACT_ATOMS: atom_id res chain seq x y z
N MET A 1 17.39 23.95 4.24
CA MET A 1 17.18 23.09 3.04
C MET A 1 16.12 22.05 3.41
N LYS A 2 14.91 22.11 2.84
CA LYS A 2 13.90 21.06 3.05
C LYS A 2 14.34 19.84 2.24
N MET A 3 14.94 18.85 2.90
CA MET A 3 15.19 17.54 2.28
C MET A 3 13.82 16.94 1.93
N GLY A 4 13.45 17.07 0.66
CA GLY A 4 12.28 16.41 0.11
C GLY A 4 12.54 14.91 0.17
N ILE A 5 11.82 14.23 1.07
CA ILE A 5 11.80 12.77 1.14
C ILE A 5 11.22 12.29 -0.19
N ARG A 6 12.07 11.74 -1.05
CA ARG A 6 11.68 11.24 -2.37
C ARG A 6 11.44 9.74 -2.25
N ILE A 7 10.17 9.34 -2.34
CA ILE A 7 9.74 7.95 -2.32
C ILE A 7 9.73 7.47 -3.78
N LYS A 8 10.45 6.39 -4.13
CA LYS A 8 10.63 5.91 -5.52
C LYS A 8 9.94 4.57 -5.92
N PRO A 9 8.81 4.11 -5.35
CA PRO A 9 8.06 3.00 -5.94
C PRO A 9 7.51 3.38 -7.32
N GLU A 10 8.00 2.79 -8.40
CA GLU A 10 7.27 2.82 -9.66
C GLU A 10 6.07 1.87 -9.56
N ILE A 11 4.89 2.45 -9.33
CA ILE A 11 3.61 1.75 -9.40
C ILE A 11 3.07 2.00 -10.81
N ARG A 12 3.39 1.11 -11.75
CA ARG A 12 2.90 1.18 -13.12
C ARG A 12 2.15 -0.10 -13.45
N ASP A 13 1.22 -0.50 -12.58
CA ASP A 13 0.71 -1.86 -12.63
C ASP A 13 -0.77 -1.96 -12.98
N LYS A 14 -0.98 -2.66 -14.09
CA LYS A 14 -2.18 -3.45 -14.34
C LYS A 14 -1.85 -4.86 -13.87
N GLY A 15 -2.57 -5.36 -12.88
CA GLY A 15 -2.51 -6.75 -12.43
C GLY A 15 -3.81 -7.47 -12.78
N GLU A 16 -3.73 -8.78 -12.94
CA GLU A 16 -4.85 -9.68 -13.09
C GLU A 16 -5.44 -10.06 -11.72
N ALA A 17 -6.67 -10.56 -11.73
CA ALA A 17 -7.35 -10.97 -10.50
C ALA A 17 -6.54 -12.07 -9.78
N GLY A 18 -6.33 -11.93 -8.48
CA GLY A 18 -5.60 -12.91 -7.68
C GLY A 18 -4.08 -12.80 -7.77
N GLU A 19 -3.53 -11.84 -8.52
CA GLU A 19 -2.09 -11.58 -8.53
C GLU A 19 -1.61 -10.82 -7.28
N GLU A 20 -0.41 -11.18 -6.83
CA GLU A 20 0.38 -10.42 -5.86
C GLU A 20 1.57 -9.78 -6.59
N LYS A 21 1.72 -8.46 -6.49
CA LYS A 21 2.91 -7.76 -7.02
C LYS A 21 3.68 -7.07 -5.92
N ARG A 22 5.02 -7.20 -5.97
CA ARG A 22 5.94 -6.65 -4.98
C ARG A 22 6.75 -5.52 -5.59
N HIS A 23 6.75 -4.39 -4.90
CA HIS A 23 7.51 -3.20 -5.25
C HIS A 23 8.46 -2.87 -4.11
N ARG A 24 9.70 -2.55 -4.44
CA ARG A 24 10.64 -2.04 -3.45
C ARG A 24 10.20 -0.65 -2.99
N LEU A 25 10.20 -0.42 -1.68
CA LEU A 25 9.95 0.88 -1.09
C LEU A 25 11.27 1.52 -0.67
N GLU A 26 11.62 2.61 -1.33
CA GLU A 26 12.84 3.37 -1.07
C GLU A 26 12.51 4.78 -0.62
N VAL A 27 13.28 5.28 0.34
CA VAL A 27 13.23 6.64 0.86
C VAL A 27 14.61 7.28 0.61
N GLY A 28 14.67 8.23 -0.32
CA GLY A 28 15.94 8.78 -0.79
C GLY A 28 16.75 7.73 -1.55
N ASP A 29 17.88 7.32 -0.99
CA ASP A 29 18.78 6.27 -1.52
C ASP A 29 18.81 5.02 -0.63
N ARG A 30 17.85 4.90 0.30
CA ARG A 30 17.75 3.78 1.25
C ARG A 30 16.50 2.96 1.00
N GLU A 31 16.66 1.65 0.87
CA GLU A 31 15.55 0.70 0.90
C GLU A 31 15.03 0.56 2.32
N VAL A 32 13.75 0.92 2.53
CA VAL A 32 13.10 0.91 3.85
C VAL A 32 12.07 -0.19 3.98
N GLY A 33 11.71 -0.86 2.89
CA GLY A 33 10.69 -1.89 2.90
C GLY A 33 10.28 -2.38 1.53
N GLU A 34 9.17 -3.09 1.52
CA GLU A 34 8.50 -3.61 0.34
C GLU A 34 7.01 -3.25 0.41
N MET A 35 6.45 -2.86 -0.72
CA MET A 35 5.03 -2.66 -0.91
C MET A 35 4.49 -3.81 -1.75
N ILE A 36 3.47 -4.48 -1.22
CA ILE A 36 2.82 -5.62 -1.84
C ILE A 36 1.40 -5.23 -2.21
N ILE A 37 1.09 -5.31 -3.50
CA ILE A 37 -0.23 -5.03 -4.06
C ILE A 37 -0.94 -6.37 -4.30
N PHE A 38 -2.09 -6.57 -3.64
CA PHE A 38 -2.94 -7.74 -3.79
C PHE A 38 -4.13 -7.39 -4.64
N TYR A 39 -4.16 -7.86 -5.89
CA TYR A 39 -5.30 -7.67 -6.78
C TYR A 39 -6.45 -8.58 -6.36
N ALA A 40 -7.55 -7.98 -5.94
CA ALA A 40 -8.71 -8.71 -5.43
C ALA A 40 -9.28 -9.62 -6.52
N ASP A 41 -9.67 -10.81 -6.09
CA ASP A 41 -10.30 -11.79 -6.97
C ASP A 41 -11.65 -11.30 -7.50
N SER A 42 -12.10 -11.94 -8.58
CA SER A 42 -13.39 -11.64 -9.21
C SER A 42 -14.56 -11.67 -8.22
N ASP A 43 -14.52 -12.55 -7.22
CA ASP A 43 -15.54 -12.66 -6.17
C ASP A 43 -15.49 -11.52 -5.15
N GLU A 44 -14.30 -11.10 -4.72
CA GLU A 44 -14.14 -9.94 -3.83
C GLU A 44 -14.65 -8.65 -4.52
N VAL A 45 -14.35 -8.49 -5.82
CA VAL A 45 -14.84 -7.38 -6.64
C VAL A 45 -16.36 -7.41 -6.77
N LYS A 46 -16.96 -8.58 -7.01
CA LYS A 46 -18.43 -8.74 -7.05
C LYS A 46 -19.08 -8.37 -5.72
N ILE A 47 -18.50 -8.81 -4.60
CA ILE A 47 -19.01 -8.48 -3.27
C ILE A 47 -18.90 -6.98 -3.01
N ALA A 48 -17.78 -6.35 -3.36
CA ALA A 48 -17.58 -4.90 -3.21
C ALA A 48 -18.58 -4.09 -4.06
N ARG A 49 -18.77 -4.45 -5.33
CA ARG A 49 -19.82 -3.84 -6.19
C ARG A 49 -21.20 -3.96 -5.56
N LYS A 50 -21.54 -5.13 -5.02
CA LYS A 50 -22.87 -5.41 -4.46
C LYS A 50 -23.12 -4.70 -3.14
N LYS A 51 -22.13 -4.66 -2.24
CA LYS A 51 -22.26 -4.08 -0.89
C LYS A 51 -22.04 -2.57 -0.87
N LEU A 52 -21.06 -2.07 -1.62
CA LEU A 52 -20.62 -0.68 -1.57
C LEU A 52 -21.16 0.15 -2.75
N LYS A 53 -21.82 -0.47 -3.74
CA LYS A 53 -22.32 0.17 -4.98
C LYS A 53 -21.23 0.92 -5.78
N ILE A 54 -19.96 0.61 -5.55
CA ILE A 54 -18.83 1.21 -6.25
C ILE A 54 -18.60 0.46 -7.57
N LYS A 55 -18.48 1.20 -8.69
CA LYS A 55 -18.09 0.62 -9.98
C LYS A 55 -16.57 0.36 -10.01
N MET A 56 -16.13 -0.79 -9.50
CA MET A 56 -14.73 -1.24 -9.58
C MET A 56 -14.60 -2.36 -10.62
N LYS A 57 -13.62 -2.36 -11.52
CA LYS A 57 -13.33 -3.54 -12.37
C LYS A 57 -12.53 -4.60 -11.58
N VAL A 58 -12.50 -5.80 -12.11
CA VAL A 58 -11.59 -6.84 -11.62
C VAL A 58 -10.16 -6.34 -11.88
N GLY A 59 -9.33 -6.30 -10.83
CA GLY A 59 -8.04 -5.60 -10.84
C GLY A 59 -8.07 -4.14 -10.35
N ASP A 60 -9.23 -3.48 -10.23
CA ASP A 60 -9.33 -2.14 -9.60
C ASP A 60 -9.47 -2.23 -8.08
N ALA A 61 -9.95 -3.36 -7.56
CA ALA A 61 -9.99 -3.61 -6.12
C ALA A 61 -8.68 -4.29 -5.72
N PHE A 62 -7.92 -3.66 -4.85
CA PHE A 62 -6.71 -4.26 -4.30
C PHE A 62 -6.46 -3.78 -2.87
N LYS A 63 -5.70 -4.57 -2.12
CA LYS A 63 -5.18 -4.20 -0.80
C LYS A 63 -3.69 -3.96 -0.97
N ILE A 64 -3.16 -2.93 -0.33
CA ILE A 64 -1.73 -2.67 -0.32
C ILE A 64 -1.20 -2.99 1.06
N LYS A 65 -0.25 -3.92 1.16
CA LYS A 65 0.53 -4.14 2.38
C LYS A 65 1.89 -3.53 2.20
N VAL A 66 2.25 -2.59 3.06
CA VAL A 66 3.58 -2.02 3.14
C VAL A 66 4.30 -2.68 4.30
N ILE A 67 5.33 -3.46 4.00
CA ILE A 67 6.17 -4.16 4.96
C ILE A 67 7.48 -3.39 5.09
N LEU A 68 7.66 -2.74 6.24
CA LEU A 68 8.83 -1.92 6.54
C LEU A 68 9.89 -2.79 7.23
N LYS A 69 11.16 -2.64 6.83
CA LYS A 69 12.29 -3.35 7.46
C LYS A 69 12.62 -2.80 8.84
N GLU A 70 12.25 -1.55 9.09
CA GLU A 70 12.47 -0.85 10.35
C GLU A 70 11.23 -0.01 10.71
N GLU A 71 11.20 0.51 11.93
CA GLU A 71 10.14 1.43 12.32
C GLU A 71 10.39 2.78 11.68
N LEU A 72 9.52 3.16 10.76
CA LEU A 72 9.53 4.51 10.23
C LEU A 72 8.79 5.43 11.20
N ASP A 73 9.27 6.67 11.33
CA ASP A 73 8.56 7.68 12.10
C ASP A 73 7.19 7.99 11.47
N LYS A 74 6.26 8.55 12.26
CA LYS A 74 4.89 8.83 11.82
C LYS A 74 4.82 9.75 10.59
N ASN A 75 5.73 10.73 10.46
CA ASN A 75 5.72 11.62 9.29
C ASN A 75 6.09 10.87 8.02
N LEU A 76 7.02 9.92 8.13
CA LEU A 76 7.43 9.11 6.99
C LEU A 76 6.38 8.06 6.62
N GLN A 77 5.72 7.44 7.60
CA GLN A 77 4.56 6.58 7.35
C GLN A 77 3.45 7.35 6.62
N LYS A 78 3.15 8.59 7.03
CA LYS A 78 2.20 9.48 6.35
C LYS A 78 2.58 9.72 4.90
N LYS A 79 3.83 10.09 4.64
CA LYS A 79 4.32 10.33 3.27
C LYS A 79 4.22 9.09 2.39
N VAL A 80 4.44 7.89 2.94
CA VAL A 80 4.26 6.63 2.20
C VAL A 80 2.80 6.42 1.83
N VAL A 81 1.88 6.67 2.76
CA VAL A 81 0.43 6.59 2.50
C VAL A 81 0.02 7.63 1.45
N GLU A 82 0.42 8.89 1.61
CA GLU A 82 0.14 9.97 0.65
C GLU A 82 0.69 9.60 -0.74
N TYR A 83 1.93 9.11 -0.83
CA TYR A 83 2.55 8.70 -2.08
C TYR A 83 1.75 7.62 -2.82
N ILE A 84 1.25 6.63 -2.06
CA ILE A 84 0.42 5.55 -2.59
C ILE A 84 -0.89 6.14 -3.10
N LEU A 85 -1.60 6.94 -2.28
CA LEU A 85 -2.88 7.54 -2.65
C LEU A 85 -2.79 8.47 -3.89
N GLU A 86 -1.66 9.16 -4.09
CA GLU A 86 -1.43 9.98 -5.29
C GLU A 86 -1.32 9.16 -6.58
N ARG A 87 -0.82 7.92 -6.50
CA ARG A 87 -0.55 7.07 -7.68
C ARG A 87 -1.60 6.00 -7.89
N VAL A 88 -2.38 5.74 -6.86
CA VAL A 88 -3.24 4.60 -6.75
C VAL A 88 -4.61 5.07 -6.28
N PRO A 89 -5.68 4.91 -7.08
CA PRO A 89 -7.03 5.30 -6.70
C PRO A 89 -7.62 4.27 -5.71
N ILE A 90 -7.16 4.31 -4.46
CA ILE A 90 -7.50 3.38 -3.40
C ILE A 90 -7.98 4.12 -2.15
N GLU A 91 -8.87 3.51 -1.36
CA GLU A 91 -9.24 4.04 -0.05
C GLU A 91 -8.10 3.87 0.96
N PRO A 92 -7.81 4.88 1.83
CA PRO A 92 -6.75 4.78 2.84
C PRO A 92 -6.89 3.56 3.77
N SER A 93 -8.13 3.13 4.03
CA SER A 93 -8.45 1.95 4.85
C SER A 93 -7.98 0.61 4.27
N LYS A 94 -7.58 0.60 2.99
CA LYS A 94 -7.06 -0.58 2.27
C LYS A 94 -5.53 -0.63 2.20
N ILE A 95 -4.86 0.39 2.73
CA ILE A 95 -3.41 0.43 2.89
C ILE A 95 -3.10 -0.08 4.29
N PHE A 96 -2.30 -1.12 4.41
CA PHE A 96 -1.89 -1.73 5.68
C PHE A 96 -0.40 -1.51 5.85
N LEU A 97 -0.01 -0.84 6.93
CA LEU A 97 1.37 -0.68 7.30
C LEU A 97 1.77 -1.76 8.28
N MET A 98 2.90 -2.37 8.02
CA MET A 98 3.45 -3.47 8.78
C MET A 98 4.97 -3.26 8.91
N LYS A 99 5.57 -3.84 9.93
CA LYS A 99 7.01 -3.85 10.16
C LYS A 99 7.49 -5.28 10.34
N VAL A 100 8.68 -5.59 9.86
CA VAL A 100 9.37 -6.84 10.21
C VAL A 100 9.93 -6.71 11.62
N GLY A 101 9.43 -7.52 12.55
CA GLY A 101 9.96 -7.69 13.90
C GLY A 101 10.72 -9.00 14.06
N GLU A 102 11.38 -9.18 15.20
CA GLU A 102 12.24 -10.34 15.49
C GLU A 102 11.51 -11.69 15.40
N LYS A 103 10.20 -11.70 15.63
CA LYS A 103 9.35 -12.91 15.63
C LYS A 103 8.33 -12.97 14.48
N GLY A 104 8.42 -12.05 13.52
CA GLY A 104 7.50 -12.00 12.37
C GLY A 104 6.99 -10.59 12.06
N ILE A 105 5.91 -10.51 11.29
CA ILE A 105 5.37 -9.23 10.81
C ILE A 105 4.43 -8.61 11.87
N ILE A 106 4.74 -7.39 12.28
CA ILE A 106 3.99 -6.60 13.26
C ILE A 106 3.13 -5.56 12.51
N PRO A 107 1.79 -5.54 12.70
CA PRO A 107 0.95 -4.49 12.12
C PRO A 107 1.20 -3.15 12.82
N LEU A 108 1.40 -2.09 12.05
CA LEU A 108 1.56 -0.72 12.56
C LEU A 108 0.24 0.07 12.50
N GLY A 109 -0.65 -0.27 11.57
CA GLY A 109 -1.94 0.41 11.39
C GLY A 109 -2.41 0.37 9.95
N LYS A 110 -3.51 1.06 9.66
CA LYS A 110 -4.00 1.29 8.30
C LYS A 110 -3.68 2.71 7.85
N GLY A 111 -3.71 2.95 6.54
CA GLY A 111 -3.55 4.29 5.98
C GLY A 111 -4.63 5.26 6.45
N SER A 112 -5.81 4.76 6.84
CA SER A 112 -6.86 5.58 7.47
C SER A 112 -6.54 6.04 8.89
N ASP A 113 -5.59 5.38 9.58
CA ASP A 113 -5.22 5.69 10.96
C ASP A 113 -4.09 6.73 11.02
N ILE A 114 -3.63 7.21 9.86
CA ILE A 114 -2.54 8.19 9.75
C ILE A 114 -3.14 9.54 9.37
N GLU A 115 -3.22 10.44 10.35
CA GLU A 115 -3.70 11.83 10.22
C GLU A 115 -2.66 12.81 9.65
#